data_AF-A0A9E0GM20-F1
#
_entry.id   AF-A0A9E0GM20-F1
#
_cell.length_a   1.000
_cell.length_b   1.000
_cell.length_c   1.000
_cell.angle_alpha   90.00
_cell.angle_beta   90.00
_cell.angle_gamma   90.00
#
_symmetry.space_group_name_H-M   'P 1'
#
loop_
_entity.id
_entity.type
_entity.pdbx_description
1 polymer ?
#
loop_
_entity_poly.entity_id
_entity_poly.type
_entity_poly.pdbx_seq_one_letter_code
_entity_poly.pdbx_strand_id
1 'polypeptide(L)'
;MKTTKLLISLLALFSILLLAACGGSDEAAESAAAPVSAPAAVAAPAQDNAPAQAAAPADAAPAAAAPAELNEEYENALTIKNQLILGSIWMEGTPDAITPEQAKTLLPYWQLYRSLTASETAATEETTAVQNQILALMTPDQIQAIAAMQITNIDMQAYYVEIGVKEAKDDTLTPEADSTGVPMRDLSPEAKATAKAERGIEPSSSGLGTILADNLITLLEGK
;
A
#
# COMPACT_ATOMS: atom_id res chain seq x y z
N MET A 1 44.45 -2.15 -18.68
CA MET A 1 43.74 -1.49 -17.55
C MET A 1 42.46 -2.27 -17.20
N LYS A 2 42.61 -3.52 -16.72
CA LYS A 2 41.46 -4.38 -16.37
C LYS A 2 41.68 -5.26 -15.13
N THR A 3 42.79 -5.06 -14.42
CA THR A 3 43.19 -5.86 -13.24
C THR A 3 42.99 -5.12 -11.91
N THR A 4 42.69 -3.82 -11.92
CA THR A 4 42.62 -3.01 -10.69
C THR A 4 41.29 -3.14 -9.93
N LYS A 5 40.20 -3.57 -10.58
CA LYS A 5 38.89 -3.74 -9.91
C LYS A 5 38.76 -5.02 -9.09
N LEU A 6 39.58 -6.04 -9.39
CA LEU A 6 39.53 -7.31 -8.66
C LEU A 6 40.23 -7.26 -7.29
N LEU A 7 41.14 -6.29 -7.09
CA LEU A 7 41.95 -6.16 -5.88
C LEU A 7 41.26 -5.38 -4.75
N ILE A 8 40.25 -4.56 -5.06
CA ILE A 8 39.47 -3.80 -4.05
C ILE A 8 38.34 -4.67 -3.46
N SER A 9 37.87 -5.68 -4.20
CA SER A 9 36.88 -6.65 -3.72
C SER A 9 37.43 -7.68 -2.73
N LEU A 10 38.76 -7.76 -2.54
CA LEU A 10 39.41 -8.74 -1.65
C LEU A 10 39.89 -8.14 -0.31
N LEU A 11 39.85 -6.82 -0.12
CA LEU A 11 40.38 -6.15 1.08
C LEU A 11 39.33 -5.72 2.11
N ALA A 12 38.03 -5.97 1.88
CA ALA A 12 36.98 -5.64 2.84
C ALA A 12 36.37 -6.88 3.53
N LEU A 13 36.98 -8.05 3.37
CA LEU A 13 36.51 -9.32 3.96
C LEU A 13 37.30 -9.75 5.22
N PHE A 14 38.12 -8.86 5.80
CA PHE A 14 38.94 -9.22 6.95
C PHE A 14 39.19 -8.01 7.86
N SER A 15 38.18 -7.62 8.65
CA SER A 15 38.47 -6.93 9.92
C SER A 15 37.35 -7.13 10.94
N ILE A 16 37.64 -8.11 11.81
CA ILE A 16 37.49 -7.99 13.27
C ILE A 16 36.11 -8.34 13.83
N LEU A 17 35.93 -9.65 13.92
CA LEU A 17 35.40 -10.35 15.09
C LEU A 17 36.24 -9.99 16.33
N LEU A 18 35.65 -9.37 17.36
CA LEU A 18 36.16 -9.40 18.74
C LEU A 18 35.02 -9.17 19.75
N LEU A 19 34.94 -10.13 20.68
CA LEU A 19 34.04 -10.30 21.82
C LEU A 19 34.04 -9.13 22.83
N ALA A 20 32.85 -8.78 23.33
CA ALA A 20 32.58 -8.35 24.71
C ALA A 20 31.05 -8.37 24.92
N ALA A 21 30.49 -9.36 25.61
CA ALA A 21 30.33 -9.43 27.07
C ALA A 21 28.86 -9.19 27.45
N CYS A 22 28.19 -10.27 27.88
CA CYS A 22 27.01 -10.20 28.74
C CYS A 22 27.31 -9.34 29.97
N GLY A 23 26.33 -8.54 30.38
CA GLY A 23 26.37 -7.87 31.68
C GLY A 23 25.23 -6.88 31.80
N GLY A 24 24.05 -7.37 32.15
CA GLY A 24 22.91 -6.53 32.51
C GLY A 24 23.18 -5.73 33.77
N SER A 25 22.67 -4.50 33.81
CA SER A 25 22.60 -3.66 35.00
C SER A 25 21.56 -2.58 34.74
N ASP A 26 20.33 -2.80 35.18
CA ASP A 26 19.48 -1.80 35.85
C ASP A 26 18.12 -2.44 36.19
N GLU A 27 18.04 -3.07 37.35
CA GLU A 27 16.79 -3.07 38.11
C GLU A 27 17.16 -2.98 39.59
N ALA A 28 17.07 -1.75 40.08
CA ALA A 28 17.31 -1.39 41.45
C ALA A 28 16.22 -2.00 42.35
N ALA A 29 16.68 -2.82 43.29
CA ALA A 29 16.27 -2.91 44.69
C ALA A 29 14.82 -2.56 45.05
N GLU A 30 14.05 -3.62 45.30
CA GLU A 30 13.51 -3.96 46.63
C GLU A 30 13.47 -2.82 47.67
N SER A 31 12.26 -2.41 48.04
CA SER A 31 11.98 -1.87 49.38
C SER A 31 10.71 -2.52 49.92
N ALA A 32 10.92 -3.49 50.79
CA ALA A 32 9.91 -4.16 51.58
C ALA A 32 9.40 -3.24 52.69
N ALA A 33 8.07 -3.16 52.86
CA ALA A 33 7.43 -2.97 54.16
C ALA A 33 5.93 -3.29 54.09
N ALA A 34 5.55 -4.44 54.62
CA ALA A 34 4.26 -4.64 55.29
C ALA A 34 4.55 -4.60 56.83
N PRO A 35 3.58 -4.55 57.77
CA PRO A 35 2.16 -4.89 57.59
C PRO A 35 1.14 -4.12 58.49
N VAL A 36 -0.12 -4.59 58.43
CA VAL A 36 -1.22 -4.60 59.42
C VAL A 36 -2.02 -3.32 59.77
N SER A 37 -3.33 -3.35 59.47
CA SER A 37 -4.45 -3.38 60.44
C SER A 37 -5.68 -2.62 59.93
N ALA A 38 -6.80 -3.33 59.76
CA ALA A 38 -8.14 -2.75 59.84
C ALA A 38 -8.51 -2.52 61.33
N PRO A 39 -9.41 -1.58 61.64
CA PRO A 39 -10.78 -2.01 61.93
C PRO A 39 -11.87 -1.04 61.43
N ALA A 40 -13.10 -1.50 61.59
CA ALA A 40 -14.35 -0.96 61.08
C ALA A 40 -14.94 0.23 61.85
N ALA A 41 -15.85 0.92 61.15
CA ALA A 41 -17.20 1.33 61.59
C ALA A 41 -17.47 2.80 62.02
N VAL A 42 -18.63 3.24 61.51
CA VAL A 42 -19.67 4.14 62.09
C VAL A 42 -19.72 5.62 61.62
N ALA A 43 -20.96 5.99 61.28
CA ALA A 43 -21.62 7.31 61.31
C ALA A 43 -21.54 8.22 60.08
N ALA A 44 -22.68 8.30 59.39
CA ALA A 44 -23.20 9.52 58.77
C ALA A 44 -23.45 10.62 59.83
N PRO A 45 -23.52 11.90 59.44
CA PRO A 45 -24.84 12.44 59.09
C PRO A 45 -24.86 13.37 57.88
N ALA A 46 -26.09 13.68 57.48
CA ALA A 46 -26.54 14.47 56.35
C ALA A 46 -25.97 15.90 56.25
N GLN A 47 -25.79 16.35 55.01
CA GLN A 47 -26.09 17.73 54.55
C GLN A 47 -26.62 17.59 53.12
N ASP A 48 -27.87 17.93 52.80
CA ASP A 48 -28.57 19.23 52.76
C ASP A 48 -28.80 19.60 51.29
N ASN A 49 -29.99 20.11 51.02
CA ASN A 49 -30.58 20.20 49.69
C ASN A 49 -30.12 21.44 48.89
N ALA A 50 -30.03 21.24 47.56
CA ALA A 50 -30.27 22.17 46.44
C ALA A 50 -29.13 23.09 45.94
N PRO A 51 -29.15 23.52 44.64
CA PRO A 51 -30.12 23.22 43.57
C PRO A 51 -29.53 22.45 42.37
N ALA A 52 -30.44 21.78 41.64
CA ALA A 52 -30.19 21.17 40.34
C ALA A 52 -29.65 22.20 39.33
N GLN A 53 -28.42 21.98 38.89
CA GLN A 53 -27.88 22.64 37.72
C GLN A 53 -28.46 21.96 36.49
N ALA A 54 -29.38 22.64 35.81
CA ALA A 54 -29.84 22.25 34.48
C ALA A 54 -28.64 22.31 33.54
N ALA A 55 -28.04 21.14 33.27
CA ALA A 55 -27.07 20.99 32.20
C ALA A 55 -27.81 21.26 30.87
N ALA A 56 -27.42 22.36 30.21
CA ALA A 56 -27.71 22.55 28.80
C ALA A 56 -27.24 21.31 28.02
N PRO A 57 -27.93 20.91 26.94
CA PRO A 57 -27.45 19.80 26.12
C PRO A 57 -26.08 20.20 25.59
N ALA A 58 -25.04 19.50 26.04
CA ALA A 58 -23.76 19.52 25.38
C ALA A 58 -24.02 19.02 23.97
N ASP A 59 -23.84 19.93 23.01
CA ASP A 59 -23.78 19.61 21.60
C ASP A 59 -22.76 18.47 21.48
N ALA A 60 -23.27 17.27 21.18
CA ALA A 60 -22.45 16.08 21.07
C ALA A 60 -21.57 16.30 19.84
N ALA A 61 -20.34 16.73 20.08
CA ALA A 61 -19.30 16.69 19.07
C ALA A 61 -19.36 15.31 18.41
N PRO A 62 -19.46 15.22 17.07
CA PRO A 62 -19.54 13.94 16.40
C PRO A 62 -18.38 13.09 16.88
N ALA A 63 -18.69 11.90 17.40
CA ALA A 63 -17.69 10.93 17.82
C ALA A 63 -16.71 10.79 16.65
N ALA A 64 -15.44 11.15 16.89
CA ALA A 64 -14.40 10.99 15.90
C ALA A 64 -14.45 9.54 15.43
N ALA A 65 -14.79 9.34 14.15
CA ALA A 65 -14.77 8.03 13.56
C ALA A 65 -13.37 7.44 13.78
N ALA A 66 -13.31 6.16 14.14
CA ALA A 66 -12.03 5.46 14.22
C ALA A 66 -11.27 5.66 12.89
N PRO A 67 -9.95 5.85 12.93
CA PRO A 67 -9.17 6.05 11.71
C PRO A 67 -9.42 4.87 10.76
N ALA A 68 -9.78 5.17 9.53
CA ALA A 68 -9.98 4.14 8.52
C ALA A 68 -8.64 3.49 8.19
N GLU A 69 -8.55 2.17 8.34
CA GLU A 69 -7.41 1.37 7.91
C GLU A 69 -7.63 0.84 6.49
N LEU A 70 -6.55 0.71 5.71
CA LEU A 70 -6.64 0.06 4.40
C LEU A 70 -6.97 -1.42 4.58
N ASN A 71 -8.07 -1.86 3.97
CA ASN A 71 -8.54 -3.23 4.02
C ASN A 71 -9.30 -3.57 2.73
N GLU A 72 -9.70 -4.84 2.60
CA GLU A 72 -10.42 -5.36 1.43
C GLU A 72 -11.83 -5.87 1.83
N GLU A 73 -12.37 -5.39 2.96
CA GLU A 73 -13.58 -5.94 3.59
C GLU A 73 -14.89 -5.34 3.03
N TYR A 74 -14.80 -4.43 2.06
CA TYR A 74 -15.95 -3.83 1.38
C TYR A 74 -16.17 -4.44 -0.01
N GLU A 75 -17.39 -4.29 -0.52
CA GLU A 75 -17.79 -4.89 -1.79
C GLU A 75 -16.90 -4.41 -2.94
N ASN A 76 -16.38 -5.37 -3.70
CA ASN A 76 -15.56 -5.13 -4.88
C ASN A 76 -14.29 -4.30 -4.60
N ALA A 77 -13.77 -4.36 -3.37
CA ALA A 77 -12.53 -3.68 -2.98
C ALA A 77 -11.37 -4.02 -3.92
N LEU A 78 -10.54 -3.03 -4.20
CA LEU A 78 -9.23 -3.27 -4.81
C LEU A 78 -8.30 -3.96 -3.81
N THR A 79 -7.30 -4.67 -4.33
CA THR A 79 -6.17 -5.10 -3.48
C THR A 79 -5.53 -3.88 -2.80
N ILE A 80 -5.00 -4.02 -1.57
CA ILE A 80 -4.34 -2.91 -0.85
C ILE A 80 -3.28 -2.21 -1.72
N LYS A 81 -2.55 -2.99 -2.54
CA LYS A 81 -1.62 -2.46 -3.55
C LYS A 81 -2.27 -1.43 -4.48
N ASN A 82 -3.37 -1.82 -5.13
CA ASN A 82 -4.01 -0.98 -6.12
C ASN A 82 -4.74 0.19 -5.47
N GLN A 83 -5.24 0.02 -4.24
CA GLN A 83 -5.75 1.13 -3.43
C GLN A 83 -4.65 2.17 -3.17
N LEU A 84 -3.45 1.73 -2.75
CA LEU A 84 -2.33 2.63 -2.52
C LEU A 84 -1.93 3.39 -3.79
N ILE A 85 -1.83 2.69 -4.93
CA ILE A 85 -1.38 3.32 -6.17
C ILE A 85 -2.43 4.32 -6.67
N LEU A 86 -3.68 3.88 -6.83
CA LEU A 86 -4.74 4.73 -7.37
C LEU A 86 -5.12 5.86 -6.41
N GLY A 87 -5.17 5.57 -5.11
CA GLY A 87 -5.39 6.58 -4.08
C GLY A 87 -4.30 7.64 -4.05
N SER A 88 -3.02 7.24 -4.21
CA SER A 88 -1.91 8.20 -4.32
C SER A 88 -2.05 9.13 -5.52
N ILE A 89 -2.54 8.63 -6.66
CA ILE A 89 -2.82 9.44 -7.86
C ILE A 89 -3.99 10.40 -7.60
N TRP A 90 -5.04 9.93 -6.94
CA TRP A 90 -6.25 10.73 -6.69
C TRP A 90 -6.12 11.77 -5.57
N MET A 91 -5.12 11.64 -4.70
CA MET A 91 -4.79 12.68 -3.72
C MET A 91 -4.15 13.93 -4.35
N GLU A 92 -3.78 13.92 -5.64
CA GLU A 92 -3.23 15.11 -6.26
C GLU A 92 -4.20 16.31 -6.22
N GLY A 93 -3.67 17.47 -5.80
CA GLY A 93 -4.47 18.68 -5.60
C GLY A 93 -5.22 18.74 -4.27
N THR A 94 -5.07 17.73 -3.40
CA THR A 94 -5.58 17.78 -2.00
C THR A 94 -4.46 18.17 -1.03
N PRO A 95 -4.79 18.51 0.24
CA PRO A 95 -3.80 18.71 1.30
C PRO A 95 -2.94 17.48 1.60
N ASP A 96 -3.44 16.27 1.29
CA ASP A 96 -2.79 14.99 1.56
C ASP A 96 -1.94 14.49 0.38
N ALA A 97 -1.84 15.26 -0.71
CA ALA A 97 -1.00 14.93 -1.86
C ALA A 97 0.45 14.59 -1.44
N ILE A 98 1.09 13.67 -2.16
CA ILE A 98 2.50 13.36 -1.91
C ILE A 98 3.34 14.61 -2.21
N THR A 99 4.12 15.08 -1.25
CA THR A 99 4.96 16.27 -1.45
C THR A 99 6.20 15.97 -2.30
N PRO A 100 6.87 16.99 -2.88
CA PRO A 100 8.14 16.78 -3.59
C PRO A 100 9.22 16.10 -2.74
N GLU A 101 9.29 16.41 -1.44
CA GLU A 101 10.23 15.79 -0.51
C GLU A 101 9.89 14.32 -0.25
N GLN A 102 8.61 13.99 -0.10
CA GLN A 102 8.16 12.61 0.04
C GLN A 102 8.40 11.82 -1.25
N ALA A 103 8.15 12.43 -2.43
CA ALA A 103 8.34 11.79 -3.72
C ALA A 103 9.78 11.31 -3.92
N LYS A 104 10.78 12.13 -3.58
CA LYS A 104 12.21 11.73 -3.61
C LYS A 104 12.51 10.49 -2.77
N THR A 105 11.75 10.30 -1.68
CA THR A 105 11.90 9.16 -0.78
C THR A 105 11.14 7.94 -1.30
N LEU A 106 9.90 8.12 -1.76
CA LEU A 106 8.99 7.05 -2.19
C LEU A 106 9.32 6.48 -3.58
N LEU A 107 9.79 7.31 -4.51
CA LEU A 107 10.07 6.94 -5.89
C LEU A 107 10.94 5.67 -6.03
N PRO A 108 12.10 5.53 -5.35
CA PRO A 108 12.90 4.32 -5.49
C PRO A 108 12.19 3.05 -4.98
N TYR A 109 11.30 3.17 -3.98
CA TYR A 109 10.52 2.03 -3.49
C TYR A 109 9.44 1.62 -4.48
N TRP A 110 8.74 2.58 -5.09
CA TRP A 110 7.77 2.30 -6.14
C TRP A 110 8.41 1.70 -7.39
N GLN A 111 9.60 2.18 -7.79
CA GLN A 111 10.37 1.59 -8.89
C GLN A 111 10.80 0.15 -8.59
N LEU A 112 11.28 -0.12 -7.36
CA LEU A 112 11.59 -1.48 -6.91
C LEU A 112 10.35 -2.38 -6.91
N TYR A 113 9.24 -1.88 -6.37
CA TYR A 113 7.97 -2.58 -6.31
C TYR A 113 7.46 -2.96 -7.71
N ARG A 114 7.49 -2.00 -8.65
CA ARG A 114 7.15 -2.23 -10.06
C ARG A 114 8.08 -3.25 -10.71
N SER A 115 9.38 -3.23 -10.39
CA SER A 115 10.33 -4.24 -10.89
C SER A 115 10.06 -5.64 -10.34
N LEU A 116 9.72 -5.77 -9.06
CA LEU A 116 9.43 -7.07 -8.42
C LEU A 116 8.12 -7.66 -8.95
N THR A 117 7.08 -6.84 -9.08
CA THR A 117 5.77 -7.28 -9.59
C THR A 117 5.78 -7.65 -11.07
N ALA A 118 6.73 -7.13 -11.84
CA ALA A 118 6.97 -7.55 -13.22
C ALA A 118 7.87 -8.80 -13.35
N SER A 119 8.47 -9.27 -12.26
CA SER A 119 9.38 -10.42 -12.26
C SER A 119 8.64 -11.73 -12.03
N GLU A 120 8.86 -12.71 -12.90
CA GLU A 120 8.32 -14.07 -12.72
C GLU A 120 8.97 -14.84 -11.56
N THR A 121 10.13 -14.37 -11.07
CA THR A 121 10.92 -15.05 -10.03
C THR A 121 10.98 -14.30 -8.71
N ALA A 122 10.31 -13.16 -8.58
CA ALA A 122 10.25 -12.43 -7.31
C ALA A 122 9.44 -13.23 -6.28
N ALA A 123 9.92 -13.25 -5.03
CA ALA A 123 9.16 -13.84 -3.94
C ALA A 123 8.00 -12.93 -3.53
N THR A 124 6.88 -13.53 -3.12
CA THR A 124 5.72 -12.78 -2.60
C THR A 124 6.11 -11.96 -1.38
N GLU A 125 6.94 -12.52 -0.50
CA GLU A 125 7.41 -11.89 0.73
C GLU A 125 8.26 -10.64 0.45
N GLU A 126 9.07 -10.64 -0.62
CA GLU A 126 9.85 -9.47 -1.03
C GLU A 126 8.93 -8.35 -1.51
N THR A 127 7.91 -8.70 -2.31
CA THR A 127 6.92 -7.73 -2.79
C THR A 127 6.13 -7.11 -1.63
N THR A 128 5.67 -7.94 -0.69
CA THR A 128 4.96 -7.49 0.51
C THR A 128 5.85 -6.64 1.42
N ALA A 129 7.12 -6.98 1.58
CA ALA A 129 8.07 -6.19 2.38
C ALA A 129 8.24 -4.78 1.80
N VAL A 130 8.38 -4.67 0.47
CA VAL A 130 8.47 -3.36 -0.20
C VAL A 130 7.17 -2.57 -0.06
N GLN A 131 6.00 -3.21 -0.18
CA GLN A 131 4.71 -2.56 0.07
C GLN A 131 4.62 -2.01 1.50
N ASN A 132 5.02 -2.79 2.50
CA ASN A 132 5.01 -2.35 3.90
C ASN A 132 5.95 -1.17 4.14
N GLN A 133 7.09 -1.14 3.45
CA GLN A 133 8.02 -0.02 3.52
C GLN A 133 7.45 1.24 2.88
N ILE A 134 6.70 1.12 1.77
CA ILE A 134 5.96 2.23 1.16
C ILE A 134 4.92 2.78 2.15
N LEU A 135 4.11 1.90 2.76
CA LEU A 135 3.13 2.27 3.79
C LEU A 135 3.77 3.05 4.95
N ALA A 136 4.93 2.59 5.44
CA ALA A 136 5.65 3.23 6.53
C ALA A 136 6.24 4.60 6.19
N LEU A 137 6.39 4.93 4.90
CA LEU A 137 6.92 6.21 4.42
C LEU A 137 5.82 7.24 4.13
N MET A 138 4.56 6.81 4.07
CA MET A 138 3.40 7.69 3.93
C MET A 138 2.95 8.18 5.31
N THR A 139 2.30 9.35 5.37
CA THR A 139 1.76 9.85 6.64
C THR A 139 0.50 9.08 7.04
N PRO A 140 0.17 9.00 8.35
CA PRO A 140 -1.10 8.43 8.78
C PRO A 140 -2.32 9.10 8.15
N ASP A 141 -2.26 10.40 7.88
CA ASP A 141 -3.35 11.15 7.24
C ASP A 141 -3.51 10.74 5.77
N GLN A 142 -2.41 10.51 5.04
CA GLN A 142 -2.43 9.97 3.69
C GLN A 142 -3.06 8.57 3.64
N ILE A 143 -2.68 7.69 4.56
CA ILE A 143 -3.24 6.33 4.62
C ILE A 143 -4.74 6.37 4.94
N GLN A 144 -5.16 7.22 5.87
CA GLN A 144 -6.57 7.40 6.20
C GLN A 144 -7.35 8.00 5.04
N ALA A 145 -6.79 8.99 4.32
CA ALA A 145 -7.42 9.59 3.16
C ALA A 145 -7.67 8.53 2.07
N ILE A 146 -6.70 7.67 1.77
CA ILE A 146 -6.87 6.56 0.81
C ILE A 146 -7.91 5.55 1.32
N ALA A 147 -7.84 5.16 2.59
CA ALA A 147 -8.81 4.21 3.16
C ALA A 147 -10.25 4.73 3.12
N ALA A 148 -10.44 6.04 3.33
CA ALA A 148 -11.74 6.69 3.24
C ALA A 148 -12.32 6.72 1.81
N MET A 149 -11.49 6.57 0.77
CA MET A 149 -11.96 6.53 -0.62
C MET A 149 -12.68 5.22 -0.97
N GLN A 150 -12.48 4.14 -0.21
CA GLN A 150 -13.07 2.81 -0.48
C GLN A 150 -12.97 2.39 -1.96
N ILE A 151 -11.77 2.46 -2.52
CA ILE A 151 -11.51 2.32 -3.96
C ILE A 151 -11.80 0.88 -4.45
N THR A 152 -12.67 0.75 -5.46
CA THR A 152 -13.15 -0.53 -5.98
C THR A 152 -12.56 -0.91 -7.34
N ASN A 153 -12.79 -2.15 -7.81
CA ASN A 153 -12.43 -2.52 -9.18
C ASN A 153 -13.20 -1.72 -10.25
N ILE A 154 -14.37 -1.13 -9.92
CA ILE A 154 -15.11 -0.25 -10.84
C ILE A 154 -14.34 1.06 -11.02
N ASP A 155 -13.83 1.62 -9.92
CA ASP A 155 -13.02 2.83 -9.91
C ASP A 155 -11.75 2.67 -10.74
N MET A 156 -11.06 1.54 -10.59
CA MET A 156 -9.87 1.23 -11.39
C MET A 156 -10.19 1.11 -12.88
N GLN A 157 -11.32 0.50 -13.25
CA GLN A 157 -11.77 0.44 -14.65
C GLN A 157 -12.08 1.84 -15.19
N ALA A 158 -12.76 2.68 -14.41
CA ALA A 158 -13.06 4.06 -14.77
C ALA A 158 -11.77 4.86 -15.00
N TYR A 159 -10.78 4.69 -14.12
CA TYR A 159 -9.46 5.30 -14.28
C TYR A 159 -8.77 4.86 -15.59
N TYR A 160 -8.78 3.56 -15.93
CA TYR A 160 -8.19 3.10 -17.19
C TYR A 160 -8.88 3.71 -18.41
N VAL A 161 -10.20 3.86 -18.38
CA VAL A 161 -10.95 4.55 -19.44
C VAL A 161 -10.55 6.03 -19.53
N GLU A 162 -10.42 6.71 -18.39
CA GLU A 162 -10.01 8.12 -18.30
C GLU A 162 -8.64 8.36 -18.97
N ILE A 163 -7.66 7.50 -18.69
CA ILE A 163 -6.31 7.61 -19.28
C ILE A 163 -6.21 7.02 -20.69
N GLY A 164 -7.32 6.60 -21.29
CA GLY A 164 -7.36 6.09 -22.66
C GLY A 164 -6.78 4.68 -22.82
N VAL A 165 -6.58 3.93 -21.73
CA VAL A 165 -6.30 2.50 -21.78
C VAL A 165 -7.59 1.81 -22.21
N LYS A 166 -7.71 1.62 -23.52
CA LYS A 166 -8.74 0.76 -24.07
C LYS A 166 -8.40 -0.65 -23.65
N GLU A 167 -9.21 -1.23 -22.76
CA GLU A 167 -9.36 -2.68 -22.75
C GLU A 167 -9.55 -3.08 -24.21
N ALA A 168 -8.77 -4.04 -24.70
CA ALA A 168 -9.06 -4.69 -25.96
C ALA A 168 -10.35 -5.51 -25.77
N LYS A 169 -11.48 -4.83 -25.56
CA LYS A 169 -12.77 -5.33 -26.01
C LYS A 169 -12.59 -5.44 -27.51
N ASP A 170 -12.53 -6.68 -27.94
CA ASP A 170 -12.64 -7.15 -29.30
C ASP A 170 -13.89 -6.55 -29.97
N ASP A 171 -13.85 -5.26 -30.29
CA ASP A 171 -14.87 -4.53 -31.06
C ASP A 171 -14.41 -4.35 -32.52
N THR A 172 -13.29 -4.97 -32.89
CA THR A 172 -12.89 -5.28 -34.26
C THR A 172 -13.17 -6.75 -34.60
N LEU A 173 -14.39 -7.21 -34.30
CA LEU A 173 -15.01 -8.33 -35.01
C LEU A 173 -15.86 -7.83 -36.20
N THR A 174 -15.41 -6.80 -36.91
CA THR A 174 -15.58 -6.84 -38.36
C THR A 174 -14.32 -7.48 -38.92
N PRO A 175 -14.37 -8.73 -39.40
CA PRO A 175 -13.24 -9.31 -40.09
C PRO A 175 -13.11 -8.55 -41.42
N GLU A 176 -12.23 -7.56 -41.45
CA GLU A 176 -11.71 -7.09 -42.72
C GLU A 176 -10.80 -8.22 -43.21
N ALA A 177 -11.32 -8.94 -44.20
CA ALA A 177 -10.70 -10.11 -44.79
C ALA A 177 -9.27 -9.77 -45.22
N ASP A 178 -8.29 -10.49 -44.68
CA ASP A 178 -7.10 -10.76 -45.47
C ASP A 178 -7.57 -11.42 -46.79
N SER A 179 -6.90 -11.03 -47.86
CA SER A 179 -7.01 -11.40 -49.27
C SER A 179 -7.11 -12.90 -49.61
N THR A 180 -7.22 -13.78 -48.61
CA THR A 180 -7.48 -15.22 -48.74
C THR A 180 -8.90 -15.66 -48.33
N GLY A 181 -9.75 -14.76 -47.82
CA GLY A 181 -11.20 -14.99 -47.74
C GLY A 181 -11.68 -16.09 -46.79
N VAL A 182 -10.90 -16.45 -45.76
CA VAL A 182 -11.29 -17.47 -44.79
C VAL A 182 -11.86 -16.82 -43.51
N PRO A 183 -13.14 -17.07 -43.16
CA PRO A 183 -13.71 -16.58 -41.91
C PRO A 183 -13.05 -17.24 -40.69
N MET A 184 -12.64 -16.43 -39.71
CA MET A 184 -11.91 -16.86 -38.49
C MET A 184 -12.66 -17.88 -37.61
N ARG A 185 -13.94 -18.15 -37.90
CA ARG A 185 -14.75 -19.19 -37.26
C ARG A 185 -14.27 -20.60 -37.57
N ASP A 186 -13.53 -20.79 -38.67
CA ASP A 186 -13.07 -22.10 -39.16
C ASP A 186 -11.60 -22.41 -38.85
N LEU A 187 -10.93 -21.58 -38.04
CA LEU A 187 -9.55 -21.85 -37.61
C LEU A 187 -9.48 -23.04 -36.65
N SER A 188 -8.50 -23.94 -36.88
CA SER A 188 -8.17 -24.99 -35.93
C SER A 188 -7.74 -24.39 -34.57
N PRO A 189 -7.86 -25.12 -33.46
CA PRO A 189 -7.40 -24.66 -32.14
C PRO A 189 -5.94 -24.21 -32.13
N GLU A 190 -5.10 -24.84 -32.95
CA GLU A 190 -3.68 -24.53 -33.10
C GLU A 190 -3.45 -23.19 -33.82
N ALA A 191 -4.22 -22.91 -34.88
CA ALA A 191 -4.15 -21.61 -35.58
C ALA A 191 -4.64 -20.45 -34.70
N LYS A 192 -5.58 -20.71 -33.77
CA LYS A 192 -5.99 -19.72 -32.75
C LYS A 192 -4.90 -19.51 -31.69
N ALA A 193 -4.20 -20.57 -31.29
CA ALA A 193 -3.09 -20.48 -30.35
C ALA A 193 -1.90 -19.70 -30.95
N THR A 194 -1.56 -19.94 -32.22
CA THR A 194 -0.53 -19.17 -32.94
C THR A 194 -0.96 -17.72 -33.14
N ALA A 195 -2.20 -17.45 -33.56
CA ALA A 195 -2.69 -16.08 -33.69
C ALA A 195 -2.71 -15.32 -32.34
N LYS A 196 -2.98 -16.01 -31.22
CA LYS A 196 -2.90 -15.43 -29.88
C LYS A 196 -1.45 -15.16 -29.45
N ALA A 197 -0.52 -16.07 -29.80
CA ALA A 197 0.91 -15.90 -29.53
C ALA A 197 1.54 -14.79 -30.39
N GLU A 198 1.11 -14.63 -31.64
CA GLU A 198 1.57 -13.59 -32.57
C GLU A 198 0.95 -12.22 -32.29
N ARG A 199 -0.30 -12.17 -31.82
CA ARG A 199 -1.00 -10.90 -31.56
C ARG A 199 -0.48 -10.18 -30.32
N GLY A 200 0.27 -10.85 -29.42
CA GLY A 200 1.20 -10.26 -28.42
C GLY A 200 0.67 -9.16 -27.49
N ILE A 201 -0.59 -8.78 -27.60
CA ILE A 201 -1.20 -7.60 -27.02
C ILE A 201 -2.62 -8.00 -26.63
N GLU A 202 -2.72 -8.82 -25.59
CA GLU A 202 -3.83 -8.66 -24.67
C GLU A 202 -3.26 -7.87 -23.49
N PRO A 203 -3.94 -6.81 -23.01
CA PRO A 203 -3.62 -6.25 -21.71
C PRO A 203 -3.94 -7.34 -20.69
N SER A 204 -2.97 -8.21 -20.43
CA SER A 204 -3.05 -9.16 -19.33
C SER A 204 -3.29 -8.36 -18.05
N SER A 205 -3.95 -8.96 -17.06
CA SER A 205 -4.11 -8.34 -15.75
C SER A 205 -2.77 -7.87 -15.15
N SER A 206 -1.67 -8.55 -15.51
CA SER A 206 -0.29 -8.16 -15.20
C SER A 206 0.15 -6.87 -15.93
N GLY A 207 -0.20 -6.72 -17.21
CA GLY A 207 0.06 -5.50 -17.99
C GLY A 207 -0.69 -4.28 -17.45
N LEU A 208 -1.96 -4.44 -17.09
CA LEU A 208 -2.75 -3.35 -16.49
C LEU A 208 -2.18 -2.91 -15.13
N GLY A 209 -1.80 -3.87 -14.27
CA GLY A 209 -1.14 -3.56 -13.00
C GLY A 209 0.19 -2.80 -13.17
N THR A 210 0.93 -3.09 -14.25
CA THR A 210 2.16 -2.36 -14.58
C THR A 210 1.87 -0.93 -15.00
N ILE A 211 0.87 -0.70 -15.85
CA ILE A 211 0.46 0.65 -16.28
C ILE A 211 0.06 1.52 -15.08
N LEU A 212 -0.69 0.96 -14.12
CA LEU A 212 -1.09 1.68 -12.92
C LEU A 212 0.13 2.14 -12.10
N ALA A 213 1.11 1.25 -11.89
CA ALA A 213 2.35 1.58 -11.18
C ALA A 213 3.20 2.61 -11.94
N ASP A 214 3.32 2.48 -13.26
CA ASP A 214 4.09 3.40 -14.11
C ASP A 214 3.50 4.83 -14.11
N ASN A 215 2.17 4.96 -14.05
CA ASN A 215 1.51 6.26 -13.90
C ASN A 215 1.85 6.95 -12.58
N LEU A 216 1.83 6.21 -11.47
CA LEU A 216 2.25 6.77 -10.18
C LEU A 216 3.74 7.14 -10.20
N ILE A 217 4.60 6.30 -10.77
CA ILE A 217 6.03 6.61 -10.91
C ILE A 217 6.21 7.92 -11.72
N THR A 218 5.50 8.06 -12.84
CA THR A 218 5.52 9.28 -13.66
C THR A 218 5.07 10.51 -12.87
N LEU A 219 4.01 10.37 -12.06
CA LEU A 219 3.55 11.43 -11.19
C LEU A 219 4.62 11.84 -10.16
N LEU A 220 5.29 10.87 -9.54
CA LEU A 220 6.33 11.12 -8.55
C LEU A 220 7.59 11.75 -9.15
N GLU A 221 7.94 11.40 -10.39
CA GLU A 221 9.05 12.01 -11.14
C GLU A 221 8.77 13.47 -11.52
N GLY A 222 7.49 13.84 -11.64
CA GLY A 222 7.06 15.20 -11.97
C GLY A 222 7.02 16.19 -10.79
N LYS A 223 7.30 15.73 -9.57
CA LYS A 223 7.28 16.55 -8.34
C LYS A 223 8.65 17.17 -8.02
#